data_AF-A0A851D2V8-F1
#
_entry.id   AF-A0A851D2V8-F1
#
_cell.length_a   1.000
_cell.length_b   1.000
_cell.length_c   1.000
_cell.angle_alpha   90.00
_cell.angle_beta   90.00
_cell.angle_gamma   90.00
#
_symmetry.space_group_name_H-M   'P 1'
#
loop_
_entity.id
_entity.type
_entity.pdbx_description
1 polymer ?
#
loop_
_entity_poly.entity_id
_entity_poly.type
_entity_poly.pdbx_seq_one_letter_code
_entity_poly.pdbx_strand_id
1 'polypeptide(L)' 'TMTIHNEKNIVEVHVRSGVYSSDTIFDYLKGYIATRLFSRKACFILKINKDYIPKLQEIGRLAFERQ' A
#
# COMPACT_ATOMS: atom_id res chain seq x y z
N THR A 1 -1.57 -9.32 -5.40
CA THR A 1 -2.25 -9.69 -4.14
C THR A 1 -2.19 -8.54 -3.17
N MET A 2 -3.20 -8.37 -2.33
CA MET A 2 -3.24 -7.36 -1.29
C MET A 2 -3.53 -8.05 0.05
N THR A 3 -2.74 -7.72 1.07
CA THR A 3 -2.90 -8.21 2.43
C THR A 3 -3.14 -7.01 3.35
N ILE A 4 -4.17 -7.08 4.18
CA ILE A 4 -4.54 -6.00 5.10
C ILE A 4 -4.29 -6.47 6.53
N HIS A 5 -3.38 -5.77 7.23
CA HIS A 5 -3.10 -5.99 8.64
C HIS A 5 -3.78 -4.91 9.49
N ASN A 6 -5.09 -5.08 9.74
CA ASN A 6 -5.91 -4.09 10.45
C ASN A 6 -5.32 -3.69 11.81
N GLU A 7 -4.84 -4.64 12.61
CA GLU A 7 -4.26 -4.39 13.94
C GLU A 7 -3.01 -3.52 13.89
N LYS A 8 -2.25 -3.60 12.79
CA LYS A 8 -1.00 -2.85 12.59
C LYS A 8 -1.21 -1.57 11.78
N ASN A 9 -2.40 -1.35 11.22
CA ASN A 9 -2.68 -0.29 10.24
C ASN A 9 -1.71 -0.31 9.04
N ILE A 10 -1.39 -1.51 8.56
CA ILE A 10 -0.48 -1.74 7.43
C ILE A 10 -1.23 -2.45 6.29
N VAL A 11 -0.93 -2.05 5.06
CA VAL A 11 -1.33 -2.79 3.85
C VAL A 11 -0.09 -3.18 3.06
N GLU A 12 -0.04 -4.44 2.66
CA GLU A 12 0.97 -4.96 1.76
C GLU A 12 0.35 -5.25 0.40
N VAL A 13 0.97 -4.73 -0.65
CA VAL A 13 0.55 -4.94 -2.03
C VAL A 13 1.69 -5.57 -2.80
N HIS A 14 1.43 -6.76 -3.32
CA HIS A 14 2.36 -7.51 -4.16
C HIS A 14 1.89 -7.48 -5.60
N VAL A 15 2.67 -6.85 -6.46
CA VAL A 15 2.48 -6.88 -7.91
C VAL A 15 3.50 -7.84 -8.50
N ARG A 16 3.00 -8.80 -9.30
CA ARG A 16 3.82 -9.81 -9.99
C ARG A 16 3.53 -9.69 -11.48
N SER A 17 4.31 -8.84 -12.15
CA SER A 17 4.10 -8.44 -13.55
C SER A 17 5.45 -8.23 -14.25
N GLY A 18 6.34 -9.24 -14.15
CA GLY A 18 7.67 -9.21 -14.77
C GLY A 18 8.48 -7.99 -14.34
N VAL A 19 8.90 -7.16 -15.31
CA VAL A 19 9.69 -5.94 -15.09
C VAL A 19 8.99 -4.87 -14.26
N TYR A 20 7.67 -4.94 -14.15
CA TYR A 20 6.83 -4.06 -13.33
C TYR A 20 6.49 -4.65 -11.96
N SER A 21 7.13 -5.77 -11.59
CA SER A 21 6.91 -6.36 -10.27
C SER A 21 7.43 -5.46 -9.16
N SER A 22 6.61 -5.29 -8.13
CA SER A 22 6.91 -4.46 -6.98
C SER A 22 6.29 -5.02 -5.72
N ASP A 23 6.87 -4.64 -4.58
CA ASP A 23 6.26 -4.76 -3.27
C ASP A 23 6.04 -3.35 -2.72
N THR A 24 4.82 -3.07 -2.28
CA THR A 24 4.45 -1.80 -1.67
C THR A 24 3.88 -2.02 -0.28
N ILE A 25 4.36 -1.25 0.68
CA ILE A 25 3.84 -1.21 2.04
C ILE A 25 3.25 0.18 2.28
N PHE A 26 1.99 0.22 2.68
CA PHE A 26 1.34 1.43 3.18
C PHE A 26 1.29 1.35 4.70
N ASP A 27 2.07 2.18 5.39
CA ASP A 27 2.06 2.32 6.84
C ASP A 27 1.25 3.56 7.22
N TYR A 28 -0.03 3.36 7.54
CA TYR A 28 -0.93 4.45 7.90
C TYR A 28 -0.63 5.03 9.29
N LEU A 29 -0.03 4.23 10.18
CA LEU A 29 0.33 4.67 11.52
C LEU A 29 1.48 5.70 11.44
N LYS A 30 2.51 5.39 10.65
CA LYS A 30 3.66 6.30 10.42
C LYS A 30 3.37 7.35 9.36
N GLY A 31 2.39 7.12 8.48
CA GLY A 31 2.02 8.04 7.41
C GLY A 31 2.99 8.00 6.23
N TYR A 32 3.50 6.81 5.87
CA TYR A 32 4.41 6.61 4.74
C TYR A 32 4.00 5.43 3.86
N ILE A 33 4.42 5.49 2.61
CA ILE A 33 4.33 4.41 1.64
C ILE A 33 5.74 4.07 1.20
N ALA A 34 6.10 2.79 1.25
CA ALA A 34 7.37 2.29 0.76
C ALA A 34 7.12 1.36 -0.42
N THR A 35 7.63 1.72 -1.61
CA THR A 35 7.53 0.87 -2.81
C THR A 35 8.91 0.41 -3.25
N ARG A 36 9.15 -0.89 -3.23
CA ARG A 36 10.31 -1.51 -3.85
C ARG A 36 9.98 -1.93 -5.27
N LEU A 37 10.63 -1.30 -6.26
CA LEU A 37 10.52 -1.69 -7.67
C LEU A 37 11.71 -2.59 -8.05
N PHE A 38 11.45 -3.85 -8.35
CA PHE A 38 12.52 -4.85 -8.48
C PHE A 38 13.45 -4.59 -9.67
N SER A 39 12.91 -4.14 -10.80
CA SER A 39 13.69 -3.82 -11.99
C SER A 39 14.71 -2.69 -11.78
N ARG A 40 14.46 -1.80 -10.81
CA ARG A 40 15.37 -0.69 -10.47
C ARG A 40 16.27 -0.97 -9.27
N LYS A 41 16.08 -2.10 -8.57
CA LYS A 41 16.76 -2.40 -7.29
C LYS A 41 16.69 -1.23 -6.29
N ALA A 42 15.57 -0.51 -6.28
CA ALA A 42 15.39 0.72 -5.52
C ALA A 42 14.10 0.68 -4.69
N CYS A 43 14.09 1.42 -3.58
CA CYS A 43 12.92 1.64 -2.75
C CYS A 43 12.59 3.14 -2.73
N PHE A 44 11.33 3.46 -2.99
CA PHE A 44 10.81 4.82 -2.97
C PHE A 44 9.96 5.00 -1.72
N ILE A 45 10.32 5.96 -0.89
CA ILE A 45 9.59 6.29 0.34
C ILE A 45 8.82 7.59 0.10
N LEU A 46 7.50 7.52 0.21
CA LEU A 46 6.57 8.61 -0.04
C LEU A 46 5.81 8.92 1.25
N LYS A 47 5.56 10.20 1.52
CA LYS A 47 4.72 10.61 2.66
C LYS A 47 3.25 10.53 2.26
N ILE A 48 2.43 9.94 3.12
CA ILE A 48 0.97 9.90 2.95
C ILE A 48 0.44 11.30 3.22
N ASN A 49 -0.29 11.85 2.26
CA ASN A 49 -1.14 13.00 2.52
C ASN A 49 -2.47 12.50 3.10
N LYS A 50 -2.66 12.73 4.40
CA LYS A 50 -3.82 12.24 5.16
C LYS A 50 -5.13 12.94 4.77
N ASP A 51 -5.05 14.09 4.10
CA ASP A 51 -6.23 14.81 3.62
C ASP A 51 -6.82 14.18 2.35
N TYR A 52 -6.00 13.41 1.61
CA TYR A 52 -6.39 12.81 0.33
C TYR A 52 -6.45 11.28 0.37
N ILE A 53 -5.71 10.63 1.27
CA ILE A 53 -5.70 9.18 1.38
C ILE A 53 -6.64 8.76 2.51
N PRO A 54 -7.73 8.01 2.21
CA PRO A 54 -8.69 7.58 3.22
C PRO A 54 -8.04 6.67 4.26
N LYS A 55 -8.66 6.56 5.43
CA LYS A 55 -8.21 5.62 6.46
C LYS A 55 -8.34 4.19 5.95
N LEU A 56 -7.52 3.29 6.49
CA LEU A 56 -7.50 1.87 6.10
C LEU A 56 -8.89 1.21 6.16
N GLN A 57 -9.66 1.47 7.24
CA GLN A 57 -11.03 0.98 7.39
C GLN A 57 -11.95 1.43 6.26
N GLU A 58 -11.79 2.65 5.78
CA GLU A 58 -12.60 3.22 4.71
C GLU A 58 -12.22 2.63 3.35
N ILE A 59 -10.93 2.35 3.12
CA ILE A 59 -10.46 1.63 1.93
C ILE A 59 -11.03 0.21 1.89
N GLY A 60 -10.99 -0.50 3.02
CA GLY A 60 -11.60 -1.82 3.15
C GLY A 60 -13.09 -1.82 2.79
N ARG A 61 -13.84 -0.86 3.34
CA ARG A 61 -15.26 -0.66 3.03
C ARG A 61 -15.49 -0.38 1.53
N LEU A 62 -14.77 0.60 0.97
CA LEU A 62 -14.91 0.99 -0.44
C LEU A 62 -14.52 -0.12 -1.43
N ALA A 63 -13.57 -0.98 -1.06
CA ALA A 63 -13.17 -2.12 -1.88
C ALA A 63 -14.25 -3.23 -1.87
N PHE A 64 -14.94 -3.42 -0.75
CA PHE A 64 -16.00 -4.40 -0.59
C PHE A 64 -17.32 -3.94 -1.23
N GLU A 65 -17.64 -2.64 -1.15
CA GLU A 65 -18.85 -2.05 -1.76
C GLU A 65 -18.80 -1.96 -3.28
N ARG A 66 -17.64 -2.19 -3.89
CA ARG A 66 -17.47 -2.22 -5.35
C ARG A 66 -17.61 -3.63 -5.95
N GLN A 67 -17.93 -4.63 -5.12
CA GLN A 67 -18.40 -5.96 -5.55
C GLN A 67 -19.92 -6.00 -5.54
#